data_AF-A0A3D0SSH9-F1
#
_entry.id   AF-A0A3D0SSH9-F1
#
_cell.length_a   1.000
_cell.length_b   1.000
_cell.length_c   1.000
_cell.angle_alpha   90.00
_cell.angle_beta   90.00
_cell.angle_gamma   90.00
#
_symmetry.space_group_name_H-M   'P 1'
#
loop_
_entity.id
_entity.type
_entity.pdbx_description
1 polymer ?
#
loop_
_entity_poly.entity_id
_entity_poly.type
_entity_poly.pdbx_seq_one_letter_code
_entity_poly.pdbx_strand_id
1 'polypeptide(L)'
;AERLKQLMERVPFYAIKDSPVFESPLGLFNPEEDGPILEEDYGIPNRYLRHIMSPWAAKRLQEYNGDITKFKVVKLRPSILHQIAVAKTEPGDENNQDI
;
A
#
# COMPACT_ATOMS: atom_id res chain seq x y z
N ALA A 1 12.39 -9.72 -15.53
CA ALA A 1 11.97 -8.49 -14.83
C ALA A 1 11.12 -7.56 -15.70
N GLU A 2 11.53 -7.24 -16.93
CA GLU A 2 10.88 -6.21 -17.76
C GLU A 2 9.43 -6.52 -18.20
N ARG A 3 9.14 -7.78 -18.52
CA ARG A 3 7.78 -8.21 -18.90
C ARG A 3 6.79 -8.20 -17.73
N LEU A 4 7.27 -8.47 -16.51
CA LEU A 4 6.46 -8.39 -15.28
C LEU A 4 6.09 -6.93 -14.99
N LYS A 5 7.07 -6.02 -15.11
CA LYS A 5 6.86 -4.58 -14.98
C LYS A 5 5.78 -4.06 -15.92
N GLN A 6 5.86 -4.40 -17.21
CA GLN A 6 4.84 -4.02 -18.20
C GLN A 6 3.44 -4.58 -17.90
N LEU A 7 3.34 -5.76 -17.27
CA LEU A 7 2.06 -6.33 -16.83
C LEU A 7 1.54 -5.63 -15.57
N MET A 8 2.42 -5.24 -14.64
CA MET A 8 2.05 -4.51 -13.42
C MET A 8 1.44 -3.13 -13.74
N GLU A 9 1.95 -2.41 -14.75
CA GLU A 9 1.39 -1.11 -15.16
C GLU A 9 -0.07 -1.19 -15.66
N ARG A 10 -0.55 -2.40 -16.00
CA ARG A 10 -1.94 -2.60 -16.45
C ARG A 10 -2.95 -2.71 -15.31
N VAL A 11 -2.50 -3.10 -14.12
CA VAL A 11 -3.38 -3.32 -12.96
C VAL A 11 -3.29 -2.13 -12.02
N PRO A 12 -4.37 -1.33 -11.87
CA PRO A 12 -4.37 -0.25 -10.91
C PRO A 12 -4.50 -0.79 -9.48
N PHE A 13 -4.06 -0.01 -8.51
CA PHE A 13 -4.24 -0.26 -7.09
C PHE A 13 -4.70 1.02 -6.38
N TYR A 14 -5.17 0.87 -5.15
CA TYR A 14 -5.62 1.99 -4.33
C TYR A 14 -4.62 2.29 -3.22
N ALA A 15 -4.34 3.57 -3.02
CA ALA A 15 -3.43 4.04 -1.98
C ALA A 15 -4.04 5.23 -1.23
N ILE A 16 -3.56 5.43 -0.01
CA ILE A 16 -3.81 6.68 0.70
C ILE A 16 -3.11 7.83 -0.05
N LYS A 17 -3.87 8.88 -0.36
CA LYS A 17 -3.36 10.07 -1.01
C LYS A 17 -2.24 10.69 -0.18
N ASP A 18 -1.16 11.10 -0.84
CA ASP A 18 0.02 11.73 -0.24
C ASP A 18 0.85 10.81 0.67
N SER A 19 0.48 9.52 0.81
CA SER A 19 1.33 8.54 1.51
C SER A 19 2.63 8.34 0.73
N PRO A 20 3.80 8.47 1.39
CA PRO A 20 5.10 8.33 0.73
C PRO A 20 5.43 6.89 0.33
N VAL A 21 4.67 5.91 0.84
CA VAL A 21 4.89 4.48 0.62
C VAL A 21 3.74 3.82 -0.15
N PHE A 22 2.80 4.61 -0.65
CA PHE A 22 1.61 4.12 -1.37
C PHE A 22 0.83 3.06 -0.58
N GLU A 23 0.68 3.24 0.73
CA GLU A 23 0.05 2.24 1.60
C GLU A 23 -1.43 2.01 1.27
N SER A 24 -1.87 0.77 1.50
CA SER A 24 -3.25 0.37 1.29
C SER A 24 -4.18 1.14 2.24
N PRO A 25 -5.33 1.67 1.75
CA PRO A 25 -6.32 2.30 2.61
C PRO A 25 -6.94 1.32 3.61
N LEU A 26 -6.87 0.01 3.35
CA LEU A 26 -7.33 -1.00 4.31
C LEU A 26 -6.50 -1.04 5.60
N GLY A 27 -5.28 -0.50 5.60
CA GLY A 27 -4.46 -0.39 6.81
C GLY A 27 -4.94 0.67 7.82
N LEU A 28 -6.01 1.41 7.50
CA LEU A 28 -6.65 2.36 8.42
C LEU A 28 -7.68 1.71 9.35
N PHE A 29 -8.06 0.45 9.07
CA PHE A 29 -9.11 -0.26 9.78
C PHE A 29 -8.53 -1.23 10.79
N ASN A 30 -9.22 -1.39 11.91
CA ASN A 30 -8.87 -2.36 12.94
C ASN A 30 -9.39 -3.75 12.53
N PRO A 31 -8.52 -4.77 12.40
CA PRO A 31 -8.93 -6.13 12.04
C PRO A 31 -9.94 -6.79 12.99
N GLU A 32 -9.93 -6.41 14.27
CA GLU A 32 -10.82 -6.98 15.30
C GLU A 32 -12.17 -6.25 15.34
N GLU A 33 -12.15 -4.93 15.21
CA GLU A 33 -13.36 -4.09 15.32
C GLU A 33 -14.08 -3.94 13.98
N ASP A 34 -13.35 -3.57 12.91
CA ASP A 34 -13.91 -3.28 11.60
C ASP A 34 -13.97 -4.51 10.69
N GLY A 35 -13.13 -5.52 10.97
CA GLY A 35 -13.00 -6.72 10.14
C GLY A 35 -14.32 -7.45 9.87
N PRO A 36 -15.14 -7.76 10.89
CA PRO A 36 -16.44 -8.40 10.70
C PRO A 36 -17.38 -7.59 9.81
N ILE A 37 -17.45 -6.27 10.01
CA ILE A 37 -18.32 -5.35 9.25
C ILE A 37 -17.86 -5.31 7.78
N LEU A 38 -16.55 -5.20 7.55
CA LEU A 38 -15.98 -5.17 6.20
C LEU A 38 -16.19 -6.49 5.45
N GLU A 39 -16.19 -7.62 6.15
CA GLU A 39 -16.46 -8.93 5.57
C GLU A 39 -17.95 -9.11 5.25
N GLU A 40 -18.86 -8.69 6.14
CA GLU A 40 -20.31 -8.79 5.95
C GLU A 40 -20.84 -7.83 4.88
N ASP A 41 -20.53 -6.53 4.98
CA ASP A 41 -21.12 -5.50 4.14
C ASP A 41 -20.43 -5.36 2.78
N TYR A 42 -19.12 -5.63 2.73
CA TYR A 42 -18.29 -5.37 1.54
C TYR A 42 -17.59 -6.63 1.00
N GLY A 43 -17.74 -7.77 1.67
CA GLY A 43 -17.10 -9.01 1.25
C GLY A 43 -15.57 -8.94 1.26
N ILE A 44 -14.97 -8.10 2.12
CA ILE A 44 -13.53 -7.93 2.26
C ILE A 44 -13.04 -8.85 3.39
N PRO A 45 -12.33 -9.95 3.06
CA PRO A 45 -11.89 -10.89 4.08
C PRO A 45 -10.85 -10.28 5.02
N ASN A 46 -10.92 -10.62 6.31
CA ASN A 46 -10.04 -10.08 7.34
C ASN A 46 -8.52 -10.25 7.03
N ARG A 47 -8.14 -11.26 6.24
CA ARG A 47 -6.74 -11.45 5.80
C ARG A 47 -6.14 -10.25 5.03
N TYR A 48 -6.97 -9.37 4.46
CA TYR A 48 -6.50 -8.16 3.77
C TYR A 48 -6.24 -6.98 4.71
N LEU A 49 -6.70 -7.04 5.97
CA LEU A 49 -6.51 -6.01 6.99
C LEU A 49 -5.19 -6.17 7.76
N ARG A 50 -4.32 -7.11 7.36
CA ARG A 50 -3.05 -7.42 8.05
C ARG A 50 -2.00 -6.29 8.00
N HIS A 51 -2.27 -5.20 7.29
CA HIS A 51 -1.28 -4.16 7.07
C HIS A 51 -1.24 -3.22 8.27
N ILE A 52 -0.08 -3.12 8.91
CA ILE A 52 0.15 -2.14 9.97
C ILE A 52 0.26 -0.75 9.32
N MET A 53 -0.36 0.24 9.97
CA MET A 53 -0.29 1.64 9.56
C MET A 53 1.17 2.11 9.45
N SER A 54 1.52 2.82 8.38
CA SER A 54 2.88 3.36 8.25
C SER A 54 3.16 4.45 9.28
N PRO A 55 4.43 4.79 9.59
CA PRO A 55 4.75 5.92 10.47
C PRO A 55 4.14 7.24 10.00
N TRP A 56 4.01 7.43 8.67
CA TRP A 56 3.38 8.61 8.10
C TRP A 56 1.88 8.63 8.37
N ALA A 57 1.18 7.52 8.14
CA ALA A 57 -0.26 7.43 8.39
C ALA A 57 -0.58 7.51 9.88
N ALA A 58 0.23 6.92 10.75
CA ALA A 58 0.07 7.04 12.20
C ALA A 58 0.18 8.50 12.67
N LYS A 59 1.16 9.24 12.14
CA LYS A 59 1.31 10.68 12.41
C LYS A 59 0.08 11.46 11.89
N ARG A 60 -0.39 11.17 10.68
CA ARG A 60 -1.57 11.84 10.10
C ARG A 60 -2.84 11.53 10.87
N LEU A 61 -3.02 10.31 11.34
CA LEU A 61 -4.16 9.92 12.16
C LEU A 61 -4.20 10.73 13.46
N GLN A 62 -3.04 10.94 14.10
CA GLN A 62 -2.92 11.82 15.27
C GLN A 62 -3.29 13.27 14.93
N GLU A 63 -2.76 13.82 13.83
CA GLU A 63 -3.11 15.17 13.36
C GLU A 63 -4.61 15.31 13.02
N TYR A 64 -5.26 14.20 12.65
CA TYR A 64 -6.69 14.13 12.36
C TYR A 64 -7.56 13.85 13.59
N ASN A 65 -6.98 13.74 14.79
CA ASN A 65 -7.64 13.38 16.04
C ASN A 65 -8.34 12.01 15.96
N GLY A 66 -7.73 11.04 15.28
CA GLY A 66 -8.28 9.69 15.11
C GLY A 66 -9.31 9.56 13.98
N ASP A 67 -9.65 10.65 13.29
CA ASP A 67 -10.68 10.63 12.24
C ASP A 67 -10.12 10.10 10.91
N ILE A 68 -10.37 8.81 10.64
CA ILE A 68 -9.94 8.16 9.40
C ILE A 68 -10.67 8.70 8.15
N THR A 69 -11.82 9.35 8.29
CA THR A 69 -12.61 9.87 7.14
C THR A 69 -11.94 11.06 6.45
N LYS A 70 -10.97 11.69 7.13
CA LYS A 70 -10.13 12.75 6.57
C LYS A 70 -9.09 12.24 5.58
N PHE A 71 -8.73 10.95 5.62
CA PHE A 71 -7.90 10.36 4.60
C PHE A 71 -8.64 10.28 3.26
N LYS A 72 -7.91 10.49 2.17
CA LYS A 72 -8.44 10.36 0.81
C LYS A 72 -7.78 9.18 0.13
N VAL A 73 -8.55 8.44 -0.65
CA VAL A 73 -8.07 7.29 -1.42
C VAL A 73 -7.90 7.71 -2.87
N VAL A 74 -6.78 7.35 -3.48
CA VAL A 74 -6.50 7.57 -4.90
C VAL A 74 -6.26 6.25 -5.60
N LYS A 75 -6.72 6.16 -6.85
CA LYS A 75 -6.43 5.04 -7.75
C LYS A 75 -5.17 5.33 -8.52
N LEU A 76 -4.13 4.53 -8.31
CA LEU A 76 -2.84 4.67 -8.95
C LEU A 76 -2.61 3.52 -9.94
N ARG A 77 -1.81 3.78 -10.97
CA ARG A 77 -1.22 2.73 -11.80
C ARG A 77 0.28 2.71 -11.53
N PRO A 78 0.88 1.52 -11.36
CA PRO A 78 2.33 1.41 -11.33
C PRO A 78 2.91 2.08 -12.57
N SER A 79 3.99 2.85 -12.40
CA SER A 79 4.65 3.51 -13.53
C SER A 79 6.12 3.67 -13.24
N ILE A 80 6.96 3.08 -14.08
CA ILE A 80 8.41 3.24 -13.97
C ILE A 80 8.81 4.69 -14.23
N LEU A 81 8.27 5.28 -15.30
CA LEU A 81 8.58 6.63 -15.72
C LEU A 81 8.32 7.65 -14.62
N HIS A 82 7.20 7.50 -13.90
CA HIS A 82 6.80 8.40 -12.82
C HIS A 82 7.25 7.94 -11.43
N GLN A 83 8.01 6.84 -11.35
CA GLN A 83 8.48 6.21 -10.10
C GLN A 83 7.33 5.90 -9.10
N ILE A 84 6.17 5.49 -9.61
CA ILE A 84 4.99 5.16 -8.80
C ILE A 84 4.97 3.65 -8.53
N ALA A 85 4.90 3.27 -7.25
CA ALA A 85 4.85 1.88 -6.79
C ALA A 85 5.99 0.99 -7.33
N VAL A 86 7.15 1.58 -7.56
CA VAL A 86 8.35 0.85 -8.00
C VAL A 86 9.17 0.50 -6.76
N ALA A 87 9.12 -0.76 -6.34
CA ALA A 87 10.12 -1.28 -5.42
C ALA A 87 11.43 -1.49 -6.21
N LYS A 88 12.51 -0.80 -5.81
CA LYS A 88 13.85 -1.16 -6.27
C LYS A 88 14.21 -2.49 -5.62
N THR A 89 14.08 -3.58 -6.37
CA THR A 89 14.82 -4.79 -6.04
C THR A 89 16.25 -4.53 -6.49
N GLU A 90 17.11 -4.05 -5.60
CA GLU A 90 18.54 -4.18 -5.86
C GLU A 90 18.84 -5.67 -6.04
N PRO A 91 19.49 -6.09 -7.13
CA PRO A 91 20.06 -7.43 -7.18
C PRO A 91 21.26 -7.42 -6.22
N GLY A 92 21.07 -7.95 -5.02
CA GLY A 92 22.19 -8.41 -4.22
C GLY A 92 22.84 -9.61 -4.91
N ASP A 93 24.16 -9.53 -5.07
CA ASP A 93 25.10 -10.55 -5.56
C ASP A 93 25.05 -10.97 -7.04
N GLU A 94 25.67 -10.15 -7.89
CA GLU A 94 26.51 -10.65 -9.01
C GLU A 94 27.96 -10.15 -8.87
N ASN A 95 28.48 -10.02 -7.64
CA ASN A 95 29.91 -9.76 -7.46
C ASN A 95 30.52 -10.49 -6.25
N ASN A 96 30.34 -11.81 -6.21
CA ASN A 96 31.24 -12.69 -5.46
C ASN A 96 31.85 -13.77 -6.36
N GLN A 97 32.47 -13.33 -7.47
CA GLN A 97 33.53 -14.09 -8.12
C GLN A 97 34.69 -13.13 -8.38
N ASP A 98 35.59 -13.09 -7.40
CA ASP A 98 37.04 -12.82 -7.47
C ASP A 98 37.50 -11.98 -6.26
N ILE A 99 37.93 -12.66 -5.20
CA ILE A 99 39.25 -12.58 -4.52
C ILE A 99 39.33 -13.68 -3.46
#